data_AF-A0A7W6VR14-F1
#
_entry.id   AF-A0A7W6VR14-F1
#
_cell.length_a   1.000
_cell.length_b   1.000
_cell.length_c   1.000
_cell.angle_alpha   90.00
_cell.angle_beta   90.00
_cell.angle_gamma   90.00
#
_symmetry.space_group_name_H-M   'P 1'
#
loop_
_entity.id
_entity.type
_entity.pdbx_description
1 polymer ?
#
loop_
_entity_poly.entity_id
_entity_poly.type
_entity_poly.pdbx_seq_one_letter_code
_entity_poly.pdbx_strand_id
1 'polypeptide(L)'
;MNENNWLADQFEANRTHLKAAAYRMLGSRSEAEDAVQEAWLRLTRADRTDVGNLGGWLTTVVARICLDMLRARKTRREEPLETSVHAAIADPAKDPERDAAFADSVGVALLVVLQTLAPAERVAFVLHDMFDLPFDEIAPIIGRSSAAARQLASRARRRVQGVDETPDVDLGGK
;
A
#
# COMPACT_ATOMS: atom_id res chain seq x y z
N MET A 1 3.06 1.12 -35.53
CA MET A 1 2.56 1.00 -34.15
C MET A 1 2.65 2.39 -33.54
N ASN A 2 1.52 3.02 -33.20
CA ASN A 2 1.53 4.39 -32.66
C ASN A 2 2.14 4.37 -31.26
N GLU A 3 2.97 5.37 -30.93
CA GLU A 3 3.62 5.51 -29.62
C GLU A 3 2.61 5.47 -28.45
N ASN A 4 1.45 6.11 -28.63
CA ASN A 4 0.34 6.07 -27.67
C ASN A 4 -0.21 4.66 -27.42
N ASN A 5 -0.18 3.79 -28.45
CA ASN A 5 -0.67 2.42 -28.31
C ASN A 5 0.32 1.56 -27.53
N TRP A 6 1.61 1.72 -27.79
CA TRP A 6 2.66 1.05 -27.01
C TRP A 6 2.64 1.47 -25.53
N LEU A 7 2.43 2.76 -25.24
CA LEU A 7 2.30 3.25 -23.87
C LEU A 7 1.09 2.68 -23.15
N ALA A 8 -0.05 2.60 -23.83
CA ALA A 8 -1.25 1.96 -23.30
C ALA A 8 -0.98 0.48 -22.99
N ASP A 9 -0.36 -0.25 -23.91
CA ASP A 9 -0.02 -1.66 -23.74
C ASP A 9 0.92 -1.88 -22.54
N GLN A 10 1.96 -1.04 -22.38
CA GLN A 10 2.88 -1.12 -21.25
C GLN A 10 2.20 -0.75 -19.93
N PHE A 11 1.34 0.27 -19.93
CA PHE A 11 0.60 0.65 -18.74
C PHE A 11 -0.37 -0.47 -18.30
N GLU A 12 -1.15 -1.02 -19.24
CA GLU A 12 -2.07 -2.12 -18.98
C GLU A 12 -1.34 -3.37 -18.47
N ALA A 13 -0.14 -3.66 -18.98
CA ALA A 13 0.70 -4.74 -18.47
C ALA A 13 1.10 -4.56 -16.98
N ASN A 14 1.22 -3.32 -16.50
CA ASN A 14 1.54 -3.01 -15.11
C ASN A 14 0.31 -2.76 -14.23
N ARG A 15 -0.87 -2.53 -14.82
CA ARG A 15 -2.06 -2.01 -14.13
C ARG A 15 -2.51 -2.86 -12.95
N THR A 16 -2.54 -4.19 -13.12
CA THR A 16 -2.94 -5.12 -12.06
C THR A 16 -2.00 -5.03 -10.85
N HIS A 17 -0.70 -4.99 -11.10
CA HIS A 17 0.33 -4.88 -10.07
C HIS A 17 0.24 -3.54 -9.33
N LEU A 18 0.10 -2.43 -10.07
CA LEU A 18 -0.03 -1.09 -9.50
C LEU A 18 -1.31 -0.95 -8.65
N LYS A 19 -2.44 -1.51 -9.11
CA LYS A 19 -3.69 -1.53 -8.34
C LYS A 19 -3.54 -2.34 -7.04
N ALA A 20 -2.86 -3.50 -7.09
CA ALA A 20 -2.61 -4.31 -5.92
C ALA A 20 -1.75 -3.56 -4.89
N ALA A 21 -0.67 -2.88 -5.33
CA ALA A 21 0.18 -2.08 -4.46
C ALA A 21 -0.60 -0.92 -3.83
N ALA A 22 -1.32 -0.15 -4.64
CA ALA A 22 -2.14 0.97 -4.18
C ALA A 22 -3.22 0.51 -3.19
N TYR A 23 -3.86 -0.63 -3.43
CA TYR A 23 -4.86 -1.18 -2.52
C TYR A 23 -4.27 -1.54 -1.15
N ARG A 24 -3.08 -2.15 -1.12
CA ARG A 24 -2.38 -2.44 0.15
C ARG A 24 -1.94 -1.18 0.89
N MET A 25 -1.63 -0.09 0.19
CA MET A 25 -1.30 1.19 0.82
C MET A 25 -2.54 1.95 1.32
N LEU A 26 -3.60 2.00 0.52
CA LEU A 26 -4.75 2.87 0.76
C LEU A 26 -5.88 2.19 1.53
N GLY A 27 -6.00 0.86 1.42
CA GLY A 27 -7.07 0.07 2.04
C GLY A 27 -8.44 0.22 1.39
N SER A 28 -8.52 0.85 0.21
CA SER A 28 -9.77 1.12 -0.52
C SER A 28 -9.57 0.81 -2.00
N ARG A 29 -10.55 0.11 -2.62
CA ARG A 29 -10.44 -0.29 -4.03
C ARG A 29 -10.65 0.90 -4.96
N SER A 30 -11.65 1.72 -4.68
CA SER A 30 -11.91 2.97 -5.41
C SER A 30 -10.68 3.89 -5.39
N GLU A 31 -10.10 4.13 -4.22
CA GLU A 31 -8.95 5.04 -4.11
C GLU A 31 -7.68 4.45 -4.76
N ALA A 32 -7.52 3.12 -4.78
CA ALA A 32 -6.46 2.46 -5.53
C ALA A 32 -6.65 2.63 -7.05
N GLU A 33 -7.89 2.56 -7.54
CA GLU A 33 -8.21 2.83 -8.93
C GLU A 33 -7.93 4.29 -9.30
N ASP A 34 -8.31 5.23 -8.44
CA ASP A 34 -8.06 6.66 -8.65
C ASP A 34 -6.56 6.96 -8.69
N ALA A 35 -5.77 6.37 -7.79
CA ALA A 35 -4.32 6.55 -7.78
C ALA A 35 -3.64 6.05 -9.07
N VAL A 36 -4.10 4.91 -9.59
CA VAL A 36 -3.59 4.34 -10.85
C VAL A 36 -4.04 5.16 -12.06
N GLN A 37 -5.28 5.66 -12.06
CA GLN A 37 -5.77 6.56 -13.10
C GLN A 37 -5.00 7.89 -13.12
N GLU A 38 -4.74 8.48 -11.96
CA GLU A 38 -3.92 9.69 -11.84
C GLU A 38 -2.48 9.44 -12.36
N ALA A 39 -1.91 8.26 -12.10
CA ALA A 39 -0.61 7.89 -12.65
C ALA A 39 -0.62 7.80 -14.18
N TRP A 40 -1.68 7.26 -14.78
CA TRP A 40 -1.87 7.28 -16.24
C TRP A 40 -1.91 8.70 -16.79
N LEU A 41 -2.70 9.59 -16.18
CA LEU A 41 -2.78 10.99 -16.60
C LEU A 41 -1.41 11.69 -16.53
N ARG A 42 -0.62 11.42 -15.49
CA ARG A 42 0.76 11.94 -15.39
C ARG A 42 1.67 11.37 -16.48
N LEU A 43 1.57 10.07 -16.79
CA LEU A 43 2.33 9.44 -17.87
C LEU A 43 2.03 10.08 -19.23
N THR A 44 0.75 10.35 -19.51
CA THR A 44 0.34 10.97 -20.78
C THR A 44 0.88 12.40 -20.96
N ARG A 45 1.32 13.06 -19.89
CA ARG A 45 1.83 14.45 -19.89
C ARG A 45 3.34 14.58 -19.67
N ALA A 46 4.01 13.53 -19.22
CA ALA A 46 5.45 13.55 -18.94
C ALA A 46 6.27 13.57 -20.24
N ASP A 47 7.43 14.25 -20.21
CA ASP A 47 8.49 14.07 -21.21
C ASP A 47 9.19 12.73 -20.93
N ARG A 48 9.31 11.90 -21.97
CA ARG A 48 9.54 10.44 -21.86
C ARG A 48 10.88 10.00 -22.41
N THR A 49 11.67 10.95 -22.90
CA THR A 49 12.94 10.71 -23.59
C THR A 49 13.96 9.95 -22.74
N ASP A 50 13.80 9.94 -21.40
CA ASP A 50 14.71 9.27 -20.45
C ASP A 50 14.07 8.12 -19.62
N VAL A 51 12.84 7.69 -19.90
CA VAL A 51 12.18 6.63 -19.09
C VAL A 51 12.63 5.24 -19.57
N GLY A 52 13.82 4.81 -19.15
CA GLY A 52 14.36 3.47 -19.47
C GLY A 52 13.65 2.30 -18.76
N ASN A 53 12.96 2.56 -17.65
CA ASN A 53 12.15 1.58 -16.90
C ASN A 53 10.78 2.19 -16.54
N LEU A 54 9.79 1.99 -17.42
CA LEU A 54 8.45 2.53 -17.24
C LEU A 54 7.71 1.92 -16.04
N GLY A 55 7.90 0.62 -15.75
CA GLY A 55 7.27 -0.05 -14.61
C GLY A 55 7.75 0.51 -13.27
N GLY A 56 9.07 0.72 -13.13
CA GLY A 56 9.66 1.35 -11.95
C GLY A 56 9.21 2.81 -11.78
N TRP A 57 9.12 3.55 -12.89
CA TRP A 57 8.58 4.92 -12.89
C TRP A 57 7.11 4.96 -12.44
N LEU A 58 6.26 4.08 -12.98
CA LEU A 58 4.84 4.00 -12.61
C LEU A 58 4.66 3.62 -11.14
N THR A 59 5.45 2.67 -10.65
CA THR A 59 5.44 2.27 -9.23
C THR A 59 5.78 3.45 -8.32
N THR A 60 6.81 4.22 -8.69
CA THR A 60 7.20 5.46 -7.98
C THR A 60 6.07 6.48 -7.96
N VAL A 61 5.42 6.73 -9.10
CA VAL A 61 4.34 7.70 -9.22
C VAL A 61 3.12 7.29 -8.38
N VAL A 62 2.68 6.03 -8.51
CA VAL A 62 1.55 5.50 -7.75
C VAL A 62 1.83 5.54 -6.24
N ALA A 63 3.02 5.15 -5.81
CA ALA A 63 3.38 5.17 -4.40
C ALA A 63 3.42 6.59 -3.82
N ARG A 64 3.88 7.59 -4.59
CA ARG A 64 3.84 9.00 -4.19
C ARG A 64 2.40 9.51 -4.05
N ILE A 65 1.55 9.22 -5.02
CA ILE A 65 0.11 9.55 -4.96
C ILE A 65 -0.50 8.94 -3.69
N CYS A 66 -0.25 7.65 -3.44
CA CYS A 66 -0.77 6.98 -2.25
C CYS A 66 -0.28 7.61 -0.95
N LEU A 67 1.01 7.95 -0.86
CA LEU A 67 1.59 8.62 0.30
C LEU A 67 0.94 9.98 0.57
N ASP A 68 0.70 10.76 -0.48
CA ASP A 68 0.07 12.08 -0.36
C ASP A 68 -1.39 11.97 0.08
N MET A 69 -2.14 11.01 -0.47
CA MET A 69 -3.51 10.71 -0.02
C MET A 69 -3.53 10.32 1.46
N LEU A 70 -2.64 9.42 1.90
CA LEU A 70 -2.55 9.01 3.31
C LEU A 70 -2.19 10.16 4.24
N ARG A 71 -1.30 11.06 3.81
CA ARG A 71 -0.96 12.27 4.57
C ARG A 71 -2.16 13.20 4.68
N ALA A 72 -2.89 13.43 3.58
CA ALA A 72 -4.08 14.25 3.57
C ALA A 72 -5.16 13.71 4.51
N ARG A 73 -5.45 12.39 4.45
CA ARG A 73 -6.40 11.73 5.37
C ARG A 73 -6.00 11.90 6.83
N LYS A 74 -4.72 11.70 7.16
CA LYS A 74 -4.23 11.88 8.54
C LYS A 74 -4.42 13.31 9.04
N THR A 75 -4.20 14.31 8.19
CA THR A 75 -4.40 15.71 8.55
C THR A 75 -5.88 16.06 8.73
N ARG A 76 -6.76 15.48 7.92
CA ARG A 76 -8.22 15.74 7.95
C ARG A 76 -9.01 14.82 8.88
N ARG A 77 -8.37 13.78 9.43
CA ARG A 77 -9.01 12.70 10.21
C ARG A 77 -10.15 12.01 9.45
N GLU A 78 -9.91 11.77 8.16
CA GLU A 78 -10.84 11.07 7.28
C GLU A 78 -10.62 9.56 7.37
N GLU A 79 -11.72 8.81 7.49
CA GLU A 79 -11.73 7.36 7.34
C GLU A 79 -11.87 6.99 5.85
N PRO A 80 -11.23 5.90 5.36
CA PRO A 80 -11.40 5.47 3.97
C PRO A 80 -12.87 5.10 3.69
N LEU A 81 -13.38 5.51 2.53
CA LEU A 81 -14.79 5.38 2.13
C LEU A 81 -15.34 3.94 2.18
N GLU A 82 -14.50 2.95 1.94
CA GLU A 82 -14.87 1.52 1.95
C GLU A 82 -14.57 0.81 3.29
N THR A 83 -14.22 1.55 4.35
CA THR A 83 -13.91 0.95 5.66
C THR A 83 -15.19 0.56 6.38
N SER A 84 -15.79 -0.54 5.94
CA SER A 84 -16.55 -1.43 6.82
C SER A 84 -15.89 -2.80 6.78
N VAL A 85 -14.70 -2.88 7.38
CA VAL A 85 -14.07 -4.17 7.71
C VAL A 85 -14.68 -4.70 9.00
N HIS A 86 -16.01 -4.77 9.05
CA HIS A 86 -16.72 -5.63 9.99
C HIS A 86 -17.14 -6.90 9.25
N ALA A 87 -16.15 -7.66 8.79
CA ALA A 87 -16.35 -9.06 8.45
C ALA A 87 -15.95 -9.87 9.69
N ALA A 88 -16.95 -10.39 10.39
CA ALA A 88 -16.82 -11.25 11.55
C ALA A 88 -15.69 -12.27 11.36
N ILE A 89 -14.68 -12.21 12.22
CA ILE A 89 -13.70 -13.29 12.36
C ILE A 89 -14.49 -14.50 12.87
N ALA A 90 -14.94 -15.36 11.96
CA ALA A 90 -15.68 -16.57 12.32
C ALA A 90 -14.71 -17.62 12.88
N ASP A 91 -15.10 -18.22 14.01
CA ASP A 91 -14.36 -19.23 14.77
C ASP A 91 -13.90 -20.43 13.90
N PRO A 92 -12.61 -20.81 13.92
CA PRO A 92 -12.05 -21.79 13.00
C PRO A 92 -12.25 -23.27 13.42
N ALA A 93 -13.39 -23.91 13.08
CA ALA A 93 -13.53 -25.39 12.98
C ALA A 93 -13.61 -25.99 11.53
N LYS A 94 -12.51 -26.63 11.08
CA LYS A 94 -12.22 -27.58 9.95
C LYS A 94 -13.17 -27.73 8.70
N ASP A 95 -12.75 -27.28 7.50
CA ASP A 95 -13.23 -27.75 6.15
C ASP A 95 -12.34 -27.19 4.97
N PRO A 96 -12.08 -27.88 3.82
CA PRO A 96 -11.22 -27.39 2.72
C PRO A 96 -11.79 -26.23 1.87
N GLU A 97 -13.11 -26.01 1.85
CA GLU A 97 -13.70 -24.77 1.30
C GLU A 97 -13.21 -23.52 2.06
N ARG A 98 -12.57 -23.70 3.23
CA ARG A 98 -11.95 -22.60 3.97
C ARG A 98 -10.62 -22.14 3.43
N ASP A 99 -9.87 -22.85 2.60
CA ASP A 99 -8.54 -22.32 2.22
C ASP A 99 -8.67 -21.01 1.43
N ALA A 100 -9.69 -20.90 0.58
CA ALA A 100 -10.04 -19.66 -0.10
C ALA A 100 -10.62 -18.60 0.86
N ALA A 101 -11.58 -18.99 1.72
CA ALA A 101 -12.17 -18.07 2.70
C ALA A 101 -11.16 -17.59 3.76
N PHE A 102 -10.18 -18.42 4.11
CA PHE A 102 -9.09 -18.14 5.03
C PHE A 102 -8.07 -17.21 4.37
N ALA A 103 -7.69 -17.46 3.11
CA ALA A 103 -6.84 -16.54 2.34
C ALA A 103 -7.50 -15.15 2.21
N ASP A 104 -8.81 -15.10 1.95
CA ASP A 104 -9.58 -13.85 1.93
C ASP A 104 -9.58 -13.18 3.31
N SER A 105 -9.80 -13.94 4.39
CA SER A 105 -9.80 -13.41 5.76
C SER A 105 -8.43 -12.88 6.20
N VAL A 106 -7.33 -13.56 5.84
CA VAL A 106 -5.96 -13.14 6.13
C VAL A 106 -5.60 -11.90 5.31
N GLY A 107 -6.06 -11.83 4.06
CA GLY A 107 -5.92 -10.65 3.21
C GLY A 107 -6.56 -9.41 3.84
N VAL A 108 -7.77 -9.57 4.37
CA VAL A 108 -8.52 -8.53 5.08
C VAL A 108 -7.87 -8.15 6.41
N ALA A 109 -7.47 -9.13 7.23
CA ALA A 109 -6.79 -8.88 8.51
C ALA A 109 -5.48 -8.10 8.31
N LEU A 110 -4.69 -8.45 7.29
CA LEU A 110 -3.49 -7.71 6.94
C LEU A 110 -3.80 -6.25 6.56
N LEU A 111 -4.89 -5.98 5.83
CA LEU A 111 -5.28 -4.61 5.50
C LEU A 111 -5.62 -3.79 6.76
N VAL A 112 -6.33 -4.37 7.72
CA VAL A 112 -6.64 -3.72 9.01
C VAL A 112 -5.34 -3.38 9.75
N VAL A 113 -4.41 -4.33 9.82
CA VAL A 113 -3.11 -4.11 10.48
C VAL A 113 -2.31 -3.02 9.76
N LEU A 114 -2.24 -3.05 8.42
CA LEU A 114 -1.59 -2.02 7.63
C LEU A 114 -2.22 -0.64 7.88
N GLN A 115 -3.53 -0.55 8.09
CA GLN A 115 -4.25 0.68 8.39
C GLN A 115 -3.79 1.35 9.70
N THR A 116 -3.24 0.60 10.66
CA THR A 116 -2.68 1.13 11.91
C THR A 116 -1.30 1.80 11.75
N LEU A 117 -0.62 1.56 10.62
CA LEU A 117 0.73 2.08 10.38
C LEU A 117 0.70 3.56 9.98
N ALA A 118 1.74 4.30 10.37
CA ALA A 118 1.94 5.66 9.87
C ALA A 118 2.15 5.66 8.34
N PRO A 119 1.76 6.72 7.61
CA PRO A 119 1.80 6.73 6.14
C PRO A 119 3.14 6.28 5.53
N ALA A 120 4.26 6.82 6.02
CA ALA A 120 5.58 6.47 5.50
C ALA A 120 6.02 5.04 5.89
N GLU A 121 5.58 4.54 7.05
CA GLU A 121 5.86 3.16 7.48
C GLU A 121 5.12 2.16 6.60
N ARG A 122 3.83 2.43 6.34
CA ARG A 122 3.01 1.61 5.46
C ARG A 122 3.56 1.54 4.05
N VAL A 123 3.89 2.69 3.45
CA VAL A 123 4.44 2.73 2.08
C VAL A 123 5.77 1.99 2.00
N ALA A 124 6.67 2.20 2.97
CA ALA A 124 7.96 1.52 3.00
C ALA A 124 7.81 0.00 3.15
N PHE A 125 6.92 -0.46 4.04
CA PHE A 125 6.63 -1.87 4.24
C PHE A 125 6.00 -2.51 3.00
N VAL A 126 4.93 -1.92 2.46
CA VAL A 126 4.24 -2.49 1.30
C VAL A 126 5.20 -2.61 0.12
N LEU A 127 5.90 -1.53 -0.25
CA LEU A 127 6.80 -1.57 -1.40
C LEU A 127 7.94 -2.58 -1.24
N HIS A 128 8.49 -2.71 -0.05
CA HIS A 128 9.63 -3.60 0.16
C HIS A 128 9.20 -5.05 0.43
N ASP A 129 8.36 -5.27 1.44
CA ASP A 129 8.04 -6.60 1.96
C ASP A 129 7.02 -7.36 1.12
N MET A 130 6.22 -6.66 0.31
CA MET A 130 5.17 -7.27 -0.50
C MET A 130 5.43 -7.15 -2.01
N PHE A 131 6.31 -6.22 -2.40
CA PHE A 131 6.58 -5.86 -3.79
C PHE A 131 8.07 -5.86 -4.13
N ASP A 132 8.93 -6.28 -3.21
CA ASP A 132 10.37 -6.50 -3.40
C ASP A 132 11.17 -5.28 -3.90
N LEU A 133 10.68 -4.05 -3.70
CA LEU A 133 11.44 -2.86 -4.06
C LEU A 133 12.63 -2.63 -3.11
N PRO A 134 13.81 -2.29 -3.63
CA PRO A 134 14.97 -1.98 -2.80
C PRO A 134 14.79 -0.63 -2.10
N PHE A 135 15.34 -0.51 -0.89
CA PHE A 135 15.21 0.71 -0.08
C PHE A 135 15.79 1.97 -0.71
N ASP A 136 16.76 1.83 -1.62
CA ASP A 136 17.33 2.95 -2.35
C ASP A 136 16.33 3.57 -3.34
N GLU A 137 15.39 2.78 -3.87
CA GLU A 137 14.27 3.24 -4.69
C GLU A 137 13.11 3.77 -3.84
N ILE A 138 12.88 3.20 -2.65
CA ILE A 138 11.82 3.63 -1.74
C ILE A 138 12.14 4.98 -1.08
N ALA A 139 13.40 5.20 -0.72
CA ALA A 139 13.88 6.42 -0.07
C ALA A 139 13.39 7.73 -0.73
N PRO A 140 13.56 7.94 -2.06
CA PRO A 140 13.06 9.13 -2.75
C PRO A 140 11.54 9.18 -2.90
N ILE A 141 10.81 8.06 -2.74
CA ILE A 141 9.35 8.05 -2.72
C ILE A 141 8.85 8.68 -1.41
N ILE A 142 9.43 8.28 -0.28
CA ILE A 142 9.01 8.76 1.04
C ILE A 142 9.72 10.05 1.49
N GLY A 143 10.68 10.55 0.69
CA GLY A 143 11.44 11.77 0.97
C GLY A 143 12.43 11.61 2.13
N ARG A 144 13.12 10.48 2.21
CA ARG A 144 14.05 10.12 3.30
C ARG A 144 15.33 9.48 2.76
N SER A 145 16.29 9.22 3.65
CA SER A 145 17.44 8.37 3.31
C SER A 145 17.06 6.89 3.27
N SER A 146 17.83 6.09 2.53
CA SER A 146 17.67 4.63 2.47
C SER A 146 17.77 3.96 3.86
N ALA A 147 18.64 4.46 4.73
CA ALA A 147 18.73 3.99 6.13
C ALA A 147 17.42 4.27 6.90
N ALA A 148 16.83 5.45 6.74
CA ALA A 148 15.56 5.78 7.36
C ALA A 148 14.40 4.96 6.77
N ALA A 149 14.41 4.66 5.47
CA ALA A 149 13.42 3.77 4.85
C ALA A 149 13.48 2.34 5.46
N ARG A 150 14.68 1.78 5.65
CA ARG A 150 14.88 0.49 6.35
C ARG A 150 14.31 0.50 7.77
N GLN A 151 14.57 1.58 8.52
CA GLN A 151 14.04 1.73 9.87
C GLN A 151 12.51 1.79 9.89
N LEU A 152 11.89 2.52 8.96
CA LEU A 152 10.44 2.61 8.83
C LEU A 152 9.81 1.24 8.54
N ALA A 153 10.36 0.49 7.58
CA ALA A 153 9.88 -0.86 7.27
C ALA A 153 10.11 -1.83 8.45
N SER A 154 11.24 -1.73 9.15
CA SER A 154 11.50 -2.50 10.37
C SER A 154 10.47 -2.23 11.48
N ARG A 155 10.12 -0.96 11.71
CA ARG A 155 9.06 -0.60 12.68
C ARG A 155 7.70 -1.13 12.25
N ALA A 156 7.37 -1.01 10.96
CA ALA A 156 6.14 -1.57 10.41
C ALA A 156 6.04 -3.08 10.64
N ARG A 157 7.13 -3.84 10.39
CA ARG A 157 7.17 -5.29 10.66
C ARG A 157 6.86 -5.64 12.11
N ARG A 158 7.44 -4.91 13.07
CA ARG A 158 7.18 -5.17 14.49
C ARG A 158 5.71 -4.98 14.85
N ARG A 159 5.07 -3.93 14.32
CA ARG A 159 3.63 -3.72 14.49
C ARG A 159 2.79 -4.80 13.80
N VAL A 160 3.17 -5.19 12.58
CA VAL A 160 2.49 -6.24 11.83
C VAL A 160 2.58 -7.60 12.55
N GLN A 161 3.70 -7.86 13.23
CA GLN A 161 3.92 -9.07 14.02
C GLN A 161 3.25 -9.03 15.41
N GLY A 162 2.58 -7.93 15.80
CA GLY A 162 2.00 -7.76 17.13
C GLY A 162 3.03 -7.55 18.25
N VAL A 163 4.28 -7.25 17.92
CA VAL A 163 5.39 -7.15 18.90
C VAL A 163 5.35 -5.83 19.69
N ASP A 164 4.62 -4.82 19.20
CA ASP A 164 4.44 -3.52 19.88
C ASP A 164 3.14 -3.46 20.74
N GLU A 165 2.45 -4.59 20.99
CA GLU A 165 1.39 -4.66 22.01
C GLU A 165 2.00 -4.74 23.42
N THR A 166 2.38 -3.60 23.99
CA THR A 166 2.49 -3.50 25.46
C THR A 166 1.12 -3.31 26.09
N PRO A 167 0.77 -4.03 27.17
CA PRO A 167 -0.60 -4.26 27.59
C PRO A 167 -1.16 -3.16 28.51
N ASP A 168 -2.49 -3.08 28.46
CA ASP A 168 -3.46 -2.67 29.49
C ASP A 168 -3.22 -1.34 30.23
N VAL A 169 -4.11 -0.38 29.96
CA VAL A 169 -4.29 0.80 30.80
C VAL A 169 -4.81 0.30 32.14
N ASP A 170 -3.92 0.29 33.14
CA ASP A 170 -4.24 0.02 34.54
C ASP A 170 -5.41 0.92 34.99
N LEU A 171 -6.63 0.37 34.98
CA LEU A 171 -7.78 0.90 35.70
C LEU A 171 -7.58 0.62 37.19
N GLY A 172 -6.57 1.27 37.76
CA GLY A 172 -6.31 1.33 39.19
C GLY A 172 -7.33 2.24 39.86
N GLY A 173 -8.52 1.70 40.13
CA GLY A 173 -9.46 2.31 41.06
C GLY A 173 -8.93 2.24 42.49
N LYS A 174 -8.90 3.39 43.16
CA LYS A 174 -9.40 3.59 44.52
C LYS A 174 -9.90 5.02 44.68
#